data_AF-A0A125R6V1-F1
#
_entry.id   AF-A0A125R6V1-F1
#
_cell.length_a   1.000
_cell.length_b   1.000
_cell.length_c   1.000
_cell.angle_alpha   90.00
_cell.angle_beta   90.00
_cell.angle_gamma   90.00
#
_symmetry.space_group_name_H-M   'P 1'
#
loop_
_entity.id
_entity.type
_entity.pdbx_description
1 polymer ?
#
loop_
_entity_poly.entity_id
_entity_poly.type
_entity_poly.pdbx_seq_one_letter_code
_entity_poly.pdbx_strand_id
1 'polypeptide(L)'
;MYFEILRPYLIMLCSFRYAQILIGFCWFLAAMAIYLSIWVAPSDFQQGENYRIIYVHVPAALMSLLIYIAMAISSVLFLLTKHPLFQLFSKSGAKIGALFTLFTLLTGGFWGKPMWGTFWVWDARLTSVLILFFIYLGALRFQQFSADVASIFICIGLISIIIIKFSIN
;
A
#
# COMPACT_ATOMS: atom_id res chain seq x y z
N MET A 1 19.65 -16.38 34.50
CA MET A 1 20.80 -15.87 33.73
C MET A 1 20.26 -15.42 32.37
N TYR A 2 19.92 -14.14 32.21
CA TYR A 2 19.52 -13.60 30.91
C TYR A 2 20.79 -13.48 30.06
N PHE A 3 20.84 -14.13 28.89
CA PHE A 3 21.95 -13.96 27.95
C PHE A 3 22.12 -12.47 27.65
N GLU A 4 23.33 -11.94 27.78
CA GLU A 4 23.59 -10.49 27.62
C GLU A 4 23.19 -9.95 26.24
N ILE A 5 23.18 -10.82 25.22
CA ILE A 5 22.79 -10.50 23.84
C ILE A 5 21.30 -10.17 23.71
N LEU A 6 20.46 -10.70 24.61
CA LEU A 6 19.00 -10.50 24.60
C LEU A 6 18.54 -9.25 25.35
N ARG A 7 19.47 -8.37 25.78
CA ARG A 7 19.08 -7.12 26.46
C ARG A 7 18.29 -6.22 25.49
N PRO A 8 17.11 -5.70 25.90
CA PRO A 8 16.24 -4.90 25.03
C PRO A 8 16.94 -3.68 24.39
N TYR A 9 17.88 -3.06 25.11
CA TYR A 9 18.63 -1.91 24.60
C TYR A 9 19.60 -2.28 23.46
N LEU A 10 20.25 -3.45 23.51
CA LEU A 10 21.16 -3.91 22.45
C LEU A 10 20.39 -4.31 21.20
N ILE A 11 19.24 -4.97 21.39
CA ILE A 11 18.32 -5.31 20.30
C ILE A 11 17.79 -4.03 19.66
N MET A 12 17.37 -3.04 20.44
CA MET A 12 16.94 -1.74 19.91
C MET A 12 18.06 -1.02 19.16
N LEU A 13 19.28 -0.94 19.70
CA LEU A 13 20.42 -0.28 19.05
C LEU A 13 20.83 -0.95 17.73
N CYS A 14 20.95 -2.28 17.72
CA CYS A 14 21.21 -3.03 16.49
C CYS A 14 20.06 -2.84 15.49
N SER A 15 18.80 -2.97 15.93
CA SER A 15 17.63 -2.80 15.07
C SER A 15 17.60 -1.41 14.43
N PHE A 16 18.02 -0.35 15.15
CA PHE A 16 18.02 1.01 14.64
C PHE A 16 19.07 1.19 13.53
N ARG A 17 20.29 0.66 13.72
CA ARG A 17 21.37 0.76 12.73
C ARG A 17 21.08 -0.07 11.48
N TYR A 18 20.60 -1.30 11.63
CA TYR A 18 20.22 -2.13 10.49
C TYR A 18 18.96 -1.61 9.79
N ALA A 19 17.98 -1.07 10.53
CA ALA A 19 16.80 -0.44 9.94
C ALA A 19 17.18 0.78 9.10
N GLN A 20 18.11 1.62 9.55
CA GLN A 20 18.57 2.77 8.76
C GLN A 20 19.26 2.35 7.46
N ILE A 21 20.06 1.28 7.49
CA ILE A 21 20.68 0.72 6.27
C ILE A 21 19.62 0.19 5.32
N LEU A 22 18.63 -0.55 5.83
CA LEU A 22 17.52 -1.07 5.03
C LEU A 22 16.67 0.06 4.43
N ILE A 23 16.37 1.10 5.21
CA ILE A 23 15.64 2.28 4.74
C ILE A 23 16.44 3.00 3.64
N GLY A 24 17.74 3.20 3.84
CA GLY A 24 18.63 3.80 2.83
C GLY A 24 18.67 2.98 1.54
N PHE A 25 18.75 1.65 1.67
CA PHE A 25 18.69 0.74 0.53
C PHE A 25 17.34 0.77 -0.19
N CYS A 26 16.23 0.82 0.54
CA CYS A 26 14.89 1.00 -0.04
C CYS A 26 14.77 2.33 -0.80
N TRP A 27 15.29 3.43 -0.25
CA TRP A 27 15.33 4.72 -0.95
C TRP A 27 16.17 4.68 -2.21
N PHE A 28 17.33 4.02 -2.16
CA PHE A 28 18.17 3.82 -3.33
C PHE A 28 17.45 3.03 -4.43
N LEU A 29 16.81 1.91 -4.07
CA LEU A 29 16.02 1.11 -5.01
C LEU A 29 14.82 1.89 -5.57
N ALA A 30 14.14 2.69 -4.75
CA ALA A 30 13.04 3.53 -5.20
C ALA A 30 13.51 4.59 -6.20
N ALA A 31 14.63 5.28 -5.92
CA ALA A 31 15.21 6.25 -6.83
C ALA A 31 15.67 5.60 -8.15
N MET A 32 16.30 4.42 -8.07
CA MET A 32 16.69 3.64 -9.23
C MET A 32 15.46 3.23 -10.07
N ALA A 33 14.40 2.73 -9.43
CA ALA A 33 13.17 2.34 -10.12
C ALA A 33 12.51 3.52 -10.85
N ILE A 34 12.46 4.69 -10.21
CA ILE A 34 11.95 5.93 -10.83
C ILE A 34 12.81 6.30 -12.05
N TYR A 35 14.15 6.32 -11.90
CA TYR A 35 15.05 6.62 -13.01
C TYR A 35 14.86 5.66 -14.19
N LEU A 36 14.84 4.35 -13.92
CA LEU A 36 14.65 3.33 -14.95
C LEU A 36 13.28 3.48 -15.63
N SER A 37 12.22 3.76 -14.88
CA SER A 37 10.87 3.92 -15.44
C SER A 37 10.75 5.12 -16.38
N ILE A 38 11.43 6.24 -16.08
CA ILE A 38 11.31 7.47 -16.88
C ILE A 38 12.22 7.42 -18.09
N TRP A 39 13.47 6.97 -17.93
CA TRP A 39 14.52 7.16 -18.94
C TRP A 39 14.90 5.92 -19.72
N VAL A 40 14.72 4.73 -19.15
CA VAL A 40 15.23 3.47 -19.72
C VAL A 40 14.09 2.57 -20.22
N ALA A 41 12.93 2.62 -19.58
CA ALA A 41 11.81 1.77 -19.92
C ALA A 41 11.36 1.98 -21.38
N PRO A 42 11.08 0.90 -22.13
CA PRO A 42 10.64 1.01 -23.51
C PRO A 42 9.27 1.70 -23.58
N SER A 43 9.07 2.50 -24.62
CA SER A 43 7.73 2.96 -24.98
C SER A 43 6.92 1.83 -25.61
N ASP A 44 5.60 1.93 -25.49
CA ASP A 44 4.68 1.02 -26.13
C ASP A 44 4.35 1.49 -27.56
N PHE A 45 4.06 0.55 -28.46
CA PHE A 45 3.74 0.87 -29.85
C PHE A 45 2.43 1.66 -29.99
N GLN A 46 1.43 1.40 -29.14
CA GLN A 46 0.12 2.07 -29.19
C GLN A 46 0.08 3.32 -28.32
N GLN A 47 0.72 3.29 -27.15
CA GLN A 47 0.63 4.36 -26.14
C GLN A 47 1.84 5.28 -26.12
N GLY A 48 2.90 4.94 -26.87
CA GLY A 48 4.13 5.72 -26.95
C GLY A 48 4.80 5.88 -25.59
N GLU A 49 5.33 7.08 -25.36
CA GLU A 49 6.04 7.46 -24.13
C GLU A 49 5.14 7.48 -22.88
N ASN A 50 3.83 7.68 -23.06
CA ASN A 50 2.89 7.70 -21.94
C ASN A 50 2.77 6.34 -21.23
N TYR A 51 3.12 5.24 -21.91
CA TYR A 51 3.16 3.91 -21.31
C TYR A 51 4.15 3.81 -20.15
N ARG A 52 5.21 4.63 -20.14
CA ARG A 52 6.27 4.56 -19.12
C ARG A 52 5.75 4.74 -17.70
N ILE A 53 4.63 5.47 -17.52
CA ILE A 53 3.98 5.64 -16.21
C ILE A 53 3.46 4.32 -15.63
N ILE A 54 3.14 3.32 -16.46
CA ILE A 54 2.63 2.00 -16.04
C ILE A 54 3.66 1.27 -15.19
N TYR A 55 4.96 1.46 -15.46
CA TYR A 55 6.05 0.88 -14.66
C TYR A 55 6.11 1.41 -13.22
N VAL A 56 5.47 2.55 -12.94
CA VAL A 56 5.32 3.09 -11.58
C VAL A 56 3.92 2.82 -11.03
N HIS A 57 2.90 3.04 -11.86
CA HIS A 57 1.51 2.90 -11.50
C HIS A 57 1.14 1.48 -11.06
N VAL A 58 1.53 0.45 -11.85
CA VAL A 58 1.15 -0.95 -11.57
C VAL A 58 1.79 -1.47 -10.27
N PRO A 59 3.10 -1.26 -10.01
CA PRO A 59 3.67 -1.61 -8.71
C PRO A 59 3.00 -0.86 -7.54
N ALA A 60 2.67 0.43 -7.70
CA ALA A 60 1.96 1.19 -6.67
C ALA A 60 0.56 0.59 -6.39
N ALA A 61 -0.18 0.23 -7.45
CA ALA A 61 -1.47 -0.44 -7.34
C ALA A 61 -1.34 -1.79 -6.61
N LEU A 62 -0.35 -2.60 -6.96
CA LEU A 62 -0.08 -3.87 -6.28
C LEU A 62 0.26 -3.68 -4.81
N MET A 63 1.10 -2.70 -4.47
CA MET A 63 1.42 -2.40 -3.07
C MET A 63 0.18 -1.97 -2.28
N SER A 64 -0.70 -1.16 -2.87
CA SER A 64 -1.96 -0.76 -2.24
C SER A 64 -2.84 -1.96 -1.85
N LEU A 65 -2.88 -3.00 -2.69
CA LEU A 65 -3.65 -4.22 -2.46
C LEU A 65 -2.97 -5.16 -1.47
N LEU A 66 -1.66 -5.40 -1.64
CA LEU A 66 -0.89 -6.30 -0.77
C LEU A 66 -0.86 -5.80 0.67
N ILE A 67 -0.70 -4.49 0.89
CA ILE A 67 -0.74 -3.90 2.22
C ILE A 67 -2.12 -4.10 2.85
N TYR A 68 -3.20 -3.96 2.07
CA TYR A 68 -4.54 -4.15 2.60
C TYR A 68 -4.78 -5.61 3.02
N ILE A 69 -4.33 -6.58 2.21
CA ILE A 69 -4.39 -8.01 2.56
C ILE A 69 -3.60 -8.27 3.84
N ALA A 70 -2.37 -7.76 3.93
CA ALA A 70 -1.54 -7.93 5.12
C ALA A 70 -2.20 -7.31 6.37
N MET A 71 -2.83 -6.13 6.23
CA MET A 71 -3.61 -5.52 7.31
C MET A 71 -4.81 -6.35 7.71
N ALA A 72 -5.53 -6.93 6.75
CA ALA A 72 -6.70 -7.76 7.05
C ALA A 72 -6.29 -9.04 7.80
N ILE A 73 -5.21 -9.71 7.37
CA ILE A 73 -4.63 -10.85 8.11
C ILE A 73 -4.25 -10.40 9.52
N SER A 74 -3.56 -9.26 9.65
CA SER A 74 -3.17 -8.71 10.94
C SER A 74 -4.38 -8.40 11.84
N SER A 75 -5.44 -7.83 11.28
CA SER A 75 -6.69 -7.52 11.99
C SER A 75 -7.42 -8.79 12.45
N VAL A 76 -7.45 -9.86 11.65
CA VAL A 76 -7.96 -11.17 12.09
C VAL A 76 -7.12 -11.72 13.24
N LEU A 77 -5.80 -11.73 13.12
CA LEU A 77 -4.90 -12.19 14.18
C LEU A 77 -5.06 -11.37 15.45
N PHE A 78 -5.26 -10.05 15.34
CA PHE A 78 -5.56 -9.18 16.48
C PHE A 78 -6.88 -9.56 17.15
N LEU A 79 -7.95 -9.83 16.39
CA LEU A 79 -9.23 -10.21 16.97
C LEU A 79 -9.17 -11.56 17.70
N LEU A 80 -8.36 -12.50 17.21
CA LEU A 80 -8.17 -13.83 17.82
C LEU A 80 -7.25 -13.81 19.04
N THR A 81 -6.13 -13.09 18.95
CA THR A 81 -5.05 -13.16 19.96
C THR A 81 -5.04 -11.96 20.91
N LYS A 82 -5.68 -10.86 20.54
CA LYS A 82 -5.64 -9.55 21.21
C LYS A 82 -4.21 -9.02 21.42
N HIS A 83 -3.24 -9.50 20.64
CA HIS A 83 -1.85 -9.13 20.79
C HIS A 83 -1.58 -7.73 20.18
N PRO A 84 -0.99 -6.79 20.94
CA PRO A 84 -0.87 -5.39 20.52
C PRO A 84 0.00 -5.17 19.27
N LEU A 85 0.94 -6.08 18.97
CA LEU A 85 1.76 -5.98 17.77
C LEU A 85 0.95 -6.00 16.47
N PHE A 86 -0.12 -6.78 16.41
CA PHE A 86 -0.97 -6.85 15.22
C PHE A 86 -1.73 -5.54 15.00
N GLN A 87 -2.18 -4.90 16.08
CA GLN A 87 -2.78 -3.57 16.00
C GLN A 87 -1.76 -2.52 15.51
N LEU A 88 -0.53 -2.55 16.01
CA LEU A 88 0.54 -1.62 15.58
C LEU A 88 0.90 -1.81 14.11
N PHE A 89 0.96 -3.07 13.66
CA PHE A 89 1.18 -3.41 12.25
C PHE A 89 0.06 -2.87 11.37
N SER A 90 -1.20 -3.19 11.70
CA SER A 90 -2.39 -2.71 10.98
C SER A 90 -2.46 -1.18 10.93
N LYS A 91 -2.08 -0.50 12.02
CA LYS A 91 -2.03 0.97 12.10
C LYS A 91 -0.96 1.61 11.22
N SER A 92 0.21 1.00 11.16
CA SER A 92 1.28 1.47 10.28
C SER A 92 0.96 1.17 8.83
N GLY A 93 0.46 -0.03 8.53
CA GLY A 93 0.01 -0.46 7.22
C GLY A 93 -1.06 0.46 6.64
N ALA A 94 -2.04 0.89 7.45
CA ALA A 94 -3.14 1.75 6.99
C ALA A 94 -2.64 3.06 6.37
N LYS A 95 -1.60 3.68 6.95
CA LYS A 95 -1.02 4.91 6.44
C LYS A 95 -0.28 4.69 5.12
N ILE A 96 0.55 3.64 5.08
CA ILE A 96 1.37 3.31 3.91
C ILE A 96 0.47 2.90 2.75
N GLY A 97 -0.52 2.06 2.99
CA GLY A 97 -1.49 1.62 2.00
C GLY A 97 -2.37 2.75 1.48
N ALA A 98 -2.80 3.69 2.34
CA ALA A 98 -3.51 4.89 1.91
C ALA A 98 -2.68 5.73 0.93
N LEU A 99 -1.39 5.92 1.23
CA LEU A 99 -0.46 6.66 0.35
C LEU A 99 -0.28 5.97 -0.99
N PHE A 100 -0.07 4.65 -1.02
CA PHE A 100 0.03 3.92 -2.28
C PHE A 100 -1.27 3.97 -3.08
N THR A 101 -2.43 3.85 -2.42
CA THR A 101 -3.73 3.95 -3.11
C THR A 101 -3.92 5.35 -3.71
N LEU A 102 -3.55 6.41 -2.97
CA LEU A 102 -3.57 7.79 -3.50
C LEU A 102 -2.62 7.94 -4.70
N PHE A 103 -1.39 7.42 -4.62
CA PHE A 103 -0.46 7.43 -5.74
C PHE A 103 -1.02 6.68 -6.95
N THR A 104 -1.67 5.54 -6.75
CA THR A 104 -2.35 4.79 -7.80
C THR A 104 -3.45 5.61 -8.46
N LEU A 105 -4.30 6.30 -7.68
CA LEU A 105 -5.36 7.15 -8.22
C LEU A 105 -4.79 8.32 -9.06
N LEU A 106 -3.74 8.99 -8.55
CA LEU A 106 -3.11 10.11 -9.25
C LEU A 106 -2.42 9.67 -10.54
N THR A 107 -1.54 8.67 -10.45
CA THR A 107 -0.81 8.14 -11.61
C THR A 107 -1.74 7.51 -12.64
N GLY A 108 -2.80 6.84 -12.18
CA GLY A 108 -3.85 6.28 -13.04
C GLY A 108 -4.61 7.37 -13.78
N GLY A 109 -4.96 8.47 -13.11
CA GLY A 109 -5.59 9.61 -13.76
C GLY A 109 -4.68 10.29 -14.78
N PHE A 110 -3.41 10.49 -14.47
CA PHE A 110 -2.43 11.03 -15.42
C PHE A 110 -2.26 10.16 -16.66
N TRP A 111 -2.28 8.83 -16.50
CA TRP A 111 -2.31 7.91 -17.63
C TRP A 111 -3.64 7.93 -18.38
N GLY A 112 -4.77 8.08 -17.68
CA GLY A 112 -6.10 8.14 -18.28
C GLY A 112 -6.30 9.35 -19.22
N LYS A 113 -5.68 10.50 -18.92
CA LYS A 113 -5.85 11.73 -19.72
C LYS A 113 -5.49 11.58 -21.21
N PRO A 114 -4.31 11.07 -21.59
CA PRO A 114 -3.99 10.81 -23.00
C PRO A 114 -4.78 9.63 -23.59
N MET A 115 -5.18 8.64 -22.78
CA MET A 115 -5.83 7.43 -23.27
C MET A 115 -7.33 7.58 -23.52
N TRP A 116 -8.02 8.36 -22.69
CA TRP A 116 -9.49 8.51 -22.70
C TRP A 116 -9.93 9.97 -22.85
N GLY A 117 -9.00 10.91 -22.99
CA GLY A 117 -9.28 12.35 -23.05
C GLY A 117 -9.63 13.00 -21.71
N THR A 118 -9.75 12.23 -20.62
CA THR A 118 -10.14 12.69 -19.28
C THR A 118 -9.33 11.99 -18.20
N PHE A 119 -9.16 12.64 -17.03
CA PHE A 119 -8.44 12.05 -15.89
C PHE A 119 -9.23 10.98 -15.15
N TRP A 120 -10.55 10.89 -15.40
CA TRP A 120 -11.42 10.01 -14.65
C TRP A 120 -12.60 9.54 -15.49
N VAL A 121 -12.90 8.26 -15.38
CA VAL A 121 -14.09 7.62 -15.90
C VAL A 121 -14.72 6.84 -14.75
N TRP A 122 -16.05 6.78 -14.70
CA TRP A 122 -16.78 6.08 -13.64
C TRP A 122 -16.92 4.58 -13.94
N ASP A 123 -15.82 3.93 -14.30
CA ASP A 123 -15.81 2.48 -14.52
C ASP A 123 -15.67 1.71 -13.19
N ALA A 124 -15.95 0.41 -13.20
CA ALA A 124 -15.89 -0.43 -12.00
C ALA A 124 -14.48 -0.48 -11.38
N ARG A 125 -13.43 -0.31 -12.18
CA ARG A 125 -12.03 -0.40 -11.75
C ARG A 125 -11.60 0.84 -10.98
N LEU A 126 -11.76 2.03 -11.56
CA LEU A 126 -11.38 3.28 -10.94
C LEU A 126 -12.22 3.53 -9.68
N THR A 127 -13.53 3.27 -9.76
CA THR A 127 -14.43 3.43 -8.61
C THR A 127 -14.10 2.50 -7.45
N SER A 128 -13.79 1.23 -7.72
CA SER A 128 -13.44 0.28 -6.66
C SER A 128 -12.09 0.62 -5.98
N VAL A 129 -11.11 1.14 -6.72
CA VAL A 129 -9.85 1.66 -6.14
C VAL A 129 -10.09 2.94 -5.33
N LEU A 130 -11.01 3.82 -5.75
CA LEU A 130 -11.42 4.99 -4.96
C LEU A 130 -12.13 4.58 -3.66
N ILE A 131 -13.00 3.59 -3.73
CA ILE A 131 -13.65 3.01 -2.53
C ILE A 131 -12.59 2.44 -1.60
N LEU A 132 -11.60 1.69 -2.11
CA LEU A 132 -10.48 1.20 -1.31
C LEU A 132 -9.73 2.34 -0.61
N PHE A 133 -9.51 3.47 -1.28
CA PHE A 133 -8.90 4.65 -0.66
C PHE A 133 -9.74 5.17 0.52
N PHE A 134 -11.05 5.27 0.37
CA PHE A 134 -11.92 5.66 1.48
C PHE A 134 -11.96 4.63 2.61
N ILE A 135 -11.87 3.34 2.30
CA ILE A 135 -11.74 2.29 3.32
C ILE A 135 -10.43 2.48 4.09
N TYR A 136 -9.31 2.78 3.43
CA TYR A 136 -8.07 3.11 4.14
C TYR A 136 -8.21 4.31 5.09
N LEU A 137 -8.86 5.39 4.64
CA LEU A 137 -9.13 6.56 5.48
C LEU A 137 -10.08 6.22 6.65
N GLY A 138 -11.10 5.41 6.41
CA GLY A 138 -12.02 4.88 7.42
C GLY A 138 -11.27 4.06 8.47
N ALA A 139 -10.39 3.15 8.05
CA ALA A 139 -9.57 2.34 8.94
C ALA A 139 -8.68 3.22 9.83
N LEU A 140 -8.00 4.24 9.26
CA LEU A 140 -7.21 5.21 10.03
C LEU A 140 -8.04 5.93 11.08
N ARG A 141 -9.29 6.29 10.74
CA ARG A 141 -10.20 6.97 11.66
C ARG A 141 -10.68 6.02 12.77
N PHE A 142 -11.13 4.82 12.44
CA PHE A 142 -11.61 3.84 13.43
C PHE A 142 -10.52 3.39 14.39
N GLN A 143 -9.27 3.31 13.95
CA GLN A 143 -8.13 2.99 14.81
C GLN A 143 -7.89 4.02 15.93
N GLN A 144 -8.40 5.25 15.80
CA GLN A 144 -8.34 6.25 16.87
C GLN A 144 -9.42 6.04 17.93
N PHE A 145 -10.49 5.33 17.59
CA PHE A 145 -11.61 5.08 18.49
C PHE A 145 -11.49 3.72 19.17
N SER A 146 -11.32 2.65 18.40
CA SER A 146 -11.24 1.28 18.90
C SER A 146 -10.51 0.37 17.91
N ALA A 147 -9.54 -0.38 18.43
CA ALA A 147 -8.81 -1.39 17.68
C ALA A 147 -9.72 -2.50 17.15
N ASP A 148 -10.75 -2.86 17.91
CA ASP A 148 -11.70 -3.91 17.56
C ASP A 148 -12.61 -3.47 16.42
N VAL A 149 -13.19 -2.26 16.52
CA VAL A 149 -14.03 -1.69 15.47
C VAL A 149 -13.23 -1.53 14.17
N ALA A 150 -12.00 -1.01 14.27
CA ALA A 150 -11.12 -0.89 13.13
C ALA A 150 -10.81 -2.25 12.48
N SER A 151 -10.54 -3.28 13.29
CA SER A 151 -10.21 -4.61 12.77
C SER A 151 -11.39 -5.26 12.06
N ILE A 152 -12.60 -5.14 12.61
CA ILE A 152 -13.83 -5.60 11.96
C ILE A 152 -14.05 -4.86 10.64
N PHE A 153 -13.90 -3.53 10.65
CA PHE A 153 -14.05 -2.71 9.45
C PHE A 153 -13.05 -3.09 8.34
N ILE A 154 -11.78 -3.29 8.70
CA ILE A 154 -10.73 -3.73 7.76
C ILE A 154 -11.08 -5.09 7.16
N CYS A 155 -11.55 -6.05 7.97
CA CYS A 155 -11.97 -7.36 7.51
C CYS A 155 -13.14 -7.29 6.53
N ILE A 156 -14.16 -6.47 6.80
CA ILE A 156 -15.29 -6.25 5.89
C ILE A 156 -14.80 -5.66 4.56
N GLY A 157 -13.86 -4.70 4.62
CA GLY A 157 -13.30 -4.08 3.43
C GLY A 157 -12.50 -5.01 2.50
N LEU A 158 -12.20 -6.27 2.90
CA LEU A 158 -11.64 -7.28 1.99
C LEU A 158 -12.53 -7.52 0.75
N ILE A 159 -13.84 -7.32 0.89
CA ILE A 159 -14.78 -7.39 -0.24
C ILE A 159 -14.35 -6.44 -1.36
N SER A 160 -13.78 -5.27 -1.03
CA SER A 160 -13.29 -4.32 -2.02
C SER A 160 -12.16 -4.90 -2.88
N ILE A 161 -11.29 -5.75 -2.33
CA ILE A 161 -10.22 -6.39 -3.10
C ILE A 161 -10.80 -7.37 -4.12
N ILE A 162 -11.82 -8.13 -3.71
CA ILE A 162 -12.52 -9.08 -4.57
C ILE A 162 -13.16 -8.31 -5.74
N ILE A 163 -13.85 -7.21 -5.45
CA ILE A 163 -14.46 -6.33 -6.47
C ILE A 163 -13.39 -5.78 -7.42
N ILE A 164 -12.27 -5.26 -6.91
CA ILE A 164 -11.17 -4.74 -7.75
C ILE A 164 -10.66 -5.84 -8.68
N LYS A 165 -10.45 -7.06 -8.17
CA LYS A 165 -9.95 -8.17 -9.00
C LYS A 165 -10.90 -8.51 -10.16
N PHE A 166 -12.21 -8.55 -9.91
CA PHE A 166 -13.22 -8.79 -10.94
C PHE A 166 -13.49 -7.57 -11.83
N SER A 167 -13.16 -6.36 -11.40
CA SER A 167 -13.29 -5.15 -12.22
C SER A 167 -12.24 -5.03 -13.34
N ILE A 168 -11.18 -5.83 -13.24
CA ILE A 168 -10.05 -5.77 -14.18
C ILE A 168 -10.28 -6.70 -15.38
N ASN A 169 -11.13 -7.73 -15.27
CA ASN A 169 -11.49 -8.67 -16.34
C ASN A 169 -12.91 -9.24 -16.17
#